data_AF-A0A968ZBM1-F1
#
_entry.id   AF-A0A968ZBM1-F1
#
_cell.length_a   1.000
_cell.length_b   1.000
_cell.length_c   1.000
_cell.angle_alpha   90.00
_cell.angle_beta   90.00
_cell.angle_gamma   90.00
#
_symmetry.space_group_name_H-M   'P 1'
#
loop_
_entity.id
_entity.type
_entity.pdbx_description
1 polymer ?
#
loop_
_entity_poly.entity_id
_entity_poly.type
_entity_poly.pdbx_seq_one_letter_code
_entity_poly.pdbx_strand_id
1 'polypeptide(L)'
;MTADPFLDSPADTPKLPGAGRRWLKRSKWIALALLVALALYYPVGMIIVHQINDDPNFSAGTVPDGQSKAIALAAALIQREVVETSWPANDPFFMPGYALDNMPNYQHGIQQALARFAIEMADQIGRARGSSSADDDLTKARGLLNQAPDLWYVSGGSIAANSETQYKEAMVRLASYNTRLAAGKAAFEPRSDNLISTLDRIGKDLGAASNAIDQEIDLYSGDWFDFQADNVFYYNKGLLYANALLLRDLGTDFKSVLAERGAANVWERMIASMLEGATLQPLVVINGSPNALVEPNHLAAQGFYLLRARTQLEELTDILQK
;
A
#
# COMPACT_ATOMS: atom_id res chain seq x y z
N MET A 1 6.07 -103.89 4.91
CA MET A 1 5.03 -103.12 4.20
C MET A 1 5.51 -101.68 4.18
N THR A 2 5.77 -101.19 2.98
CA THR A 2 6.40 -99.90 2.66
C THR A 2 5.47 -98.75 3.03
N ALA A 3 5.84 -97.95 4.03
CA ALA A 3 5.21 -96.65 4.28
C ALA A 3 5.95 -95.60 3.45
N ASP A 4 5.23 -95.03 2.49
CA ASP A 4 5.66 -93.95 1.61
C ASP A 4 5.86 -92.65 2.41
N PRO A 5 7.04 -92.01 2.41
CA PRO A 5 7.31 -90.82 3.21
C PRO A 5 6.83 -89.51 2.57
N PHE A 6 6.05 -89.53 1.48
CA PHE A 6 5.75 -88.33 0.68
C PHE A 6 4.32 -87.77 0.74
N LEU A 7 3.48 -88.17 1.70
CA LEU A 7 2.12 -87.63 1.81
C LEU A 7 1.78 -87.23 3.24
N ASP A 8 2.32 -86.08 3.68
CA ASP A 8 1.66 -85.15 4.60
C ASP A 8 2.54 -83.90 4.78
N SER A 9 2.55 -83.03 3.77
CA SER A 9 2.90 -81.63 3.98
C SER A 9 1.60 -80.84 4.10
N PRO A 10 1.36 -80.08 5.18
CA PRO A 10 0.24 -79.15 5.19
C PRO A 10 0.45 -78.18 4.04
N ALA A 11 -0.54 -78.09 3.14
CA ALA A 11 -0.50 -77.12 2.07
C ALA A 11 -0.37 -75.71 2.70
N ASP A 12 0.82 -75.13 2.63
CA ASP A 12 1.04 -73.72 2.90
C ASP A 12 0.20 -72.94 1.88
N THR A 13 -0.98 -72.51 2.30
CA THR A 13 -1.74 -71.51 1.55
C THR A 13 -0.89 -70.25 1.51
N PRO A 14 -0.45 -69.76 0.34
CA PRO A 14 0.32 -68.54 0.28
C PRO A 14 -0.56 -67.40 0.78
N LYS A 15 -0.27 -66.88 1.98
CA LYS A 15 -0.86 -65.62 2.45
C LYS A 15 -0.46 -64.56 1.43
N LEU A 16 -1.39 -64.20 0.55
CA LEU A 16 -1.25 -63.07 -0.37
C LEU A 16 -0.63 -61.90 0.40
N PRO A 17 0.53 -61.35 -0.04
CA PRO A 17 1.17 -60.25 0.67
C PRO A 17 0.15 -59.12 0.74
N GLY A 18 -0.22 -58.71 1.95
CA GLY A 18 -1.37 -57.84 2.22
C GLY A 18 -1.32 -56.53 1.42
N ALA A 19 -1.86 -56.55 0.20
CA ALA A 19 -1.97 -55.41 -0.69
C ALA A 19 -2.77 -54.29 -0.01
N GLY A 20 -3.81 -54.66 0.75
CA GLY A 20 -4.58 -53.74 1.58
C GLY A 20 -3.74 -53.02 2.65
N ARG A 21 -2.75 -53.67 3.27
CA ARG A 21 -1.92 -53.04 4.32
C ARG A 21 -0.92 -52.03 3.76
N ARG A 22 -0.40 -52.26 2.54
CA ARG A 22 0.46 -51.30 1.82
C ARG A 22 -0.37 -50.14 1.25
N TRP A 23 -1.58 -50.41 0.77
CA TRP A 23 -2.50 -49.39 0.28
C TRP A 23 -2.99 -48.47 1.40
N LEU A 24 -3.40 -49.01 2.55
CA LEU A 24 -3.75 -48.22 3.74
C LEU A 24 -2.58 -47.38 4.28
N LYS A 25 -1.33 -47.89 4.21
CA LYS A 25 -0.16 -47.10 4.60
C LYS A 25 0.10 -45.95 3.63
N ARG A 26 -0.02 -46.19 2.31
CA ARG A 26 0.13 -45.14 1.29
C ARG A 26 -0.96 -44.08 1.39
N SER A 27 -2.23 -44.46 1.62
CA SER A 27 -3.32 -43.49 1.77
C SER A 27 -3.16 -42.61 3.01
N LYS A 28 -2.63 -43.14 4.13
CA LYS A 28 -2.27 -42.34 5.31
C LYS A 28 -1.18 -41.31 5.03
N TRP A 29 -0.14 -41.67 4.28
CA TRP A 29 0.92 -40.73 3.89
C TRP A 29 0.41 -39.65 2.92
N ILE A 30 -0.47 -40.01 1.98
CA ILE A 30 -1.11 -39.05 1.08
C ILE A 30 -2.01 -38.09 1.87
N ALA A 31 -2.83 -38.60 2.80
CA ALA A 31 -3.66 -37.77 3.66
C ALA A 31 -2.83 -36.83 4.54
N LEU A 32 -1.73 -37.32 5.12
CA LEU A 32 -0.80 -36.49 5.87
C LEU A 32 -0.16 -35.40 5.00
N ALA A 33 0.28 -35.74 3.79
CA ALA A 33 0.84 -34.76 2.85
C ALA A 33 -0.17 -33.68 2.46
N LEU A 34 -1.45 -34.05 2.22
CA LEU A 34 -2.52 -33.09 1.95
C LEU A 34 -2.82 -32.19 3.14
N LEU A 35 -2.83 -32.73 4.36
CA LEU A 35 -3.01 -31.94 5.58
C LEU A 35 -1.86 -30.96 5.78
N VAL A 36 -0.62 -31.39 5.55
CA VAL A 36 0.56 -30.50 5.61
C VAL A 36 0.47 -29.42 4.53
N ALA A 37 0.10 -29.78 3.30
CA ALA A 37 -0.06 -28.80 2.22
C ALA A 37 -1.15 -27.76 2.56
N LEU A 38 -2.28 -28.19 3.12
CA LEU A 38 -3.36 -27.29 3.56
C LEU A 38 -2.90 -26.39 4.73
N ALA A 39 -2.15 -26.93 5.69
CA ALA A 39 -1.63 -26.16 6.82
C ALA A 39 -0.55 -25.15 6.39
N LEU A 40 0.27 -25.48 5.40
CA LEU A 40 1.32 -24.61 4.87
C LEU A 40 0.81 -23.60 3.83
N TYR A 41 -0.39 -23.81 3.27
CA TYR A 41 -0.94 -22.95 2.23
C TYR A 41 -0.97 -21.46 2.64
N TYR A 42 -1.52 -21.16 3.83
CA TYR A 42 -1.56 -19.79 4.34
C TYR A 42 -0.18 -19.24 4.70
N PRO A 43 0.64 -19.88 5.57
CA PRO A 43 1.94 -19.33 5.93
C PRO A 43 2.88 -19.10 4.75
N VAL A 44 2.97 -20.07 3.82
CA VAL A 44 3.83 -19.94 2.64
C VAL A 44 3.26 -18.89 1.69
N GLY A 45 1.95 -18.89 1.46
CA GLY A 45 1.30 -17.89 0.62
C GLY A 45 1.47 -16.47 1.16
N MET A 46 1.29 -16.26 2.47
CA MET A 46 1.53 -14.97 3.13
C MET A 46 2.97 -14.49 2.92
N ILE A 47 3.97 -15.36 3.08
CA ILE A 47 5.38 -15.00 2.86
C ILE A 47 5.64 -14.58 1.41
N ILE A 48 4.98 -15.23 0.44
CA ILE A 48 5.14 -14.93 -0.99
C ILE A 48 4.47 -13.60 -1.36
N VAL A 49 3.26 -13.36 -0.83
CA VAL A 49 2.46 -12.16 -1.15
C VAL A 49 2.96 -10.93 -0.39
N HIS A 50 3.41 -11.11 0.85
CA HIS A 50 3.81 -10.01 1.73
C HIS A 50 5.03 -9.26 1.17
N GLN A 51 4.80 -8.02 0.73
CA GLN A 51 5.83 -7.12 0.29
C GLN A 51 5.48 -5.67 0.65
N ILE A 52 6.37 -5.00 1.36
CA ILE A 52 6.25 -3.57 1.71
C ILE A 52 7.32 -2.82 0.93
N ASN A 53 6.89 -2.06 -0.08
CA ASN A 53 7.77 -1.32 -0.98
C ASN A 53 7.98 0.11 -0.48
N ASP A 54 9.01 0.34 0.33
CA ASP A 54 9.30 1.62 1.00
C ASP A 54 10.61 2.31 0.54
N ASP A 55 11.10 1.99 -0.67
CA ASP A 55 12.30 2.63 -1.24
C ASP A 55 12.09 4.16 -1.45
N PRO A 56 12.79 5.03 -0.70
CA PRO A 56 12.63 6.48 -0.81
C PRO A 56 13.06 7.05 -2.17
N ASN A 57 13.79 6.27 -2.99
CA ASN A 57 14.26 6.68 -4.30
C ASN A 57 13.39 6.17 -5.45
N PHE A 58 12.25 5.52 -5.15
CA PHE A 58 11.31 5.08 -6.18
C PHE A 58 10.92 6.24 -7.10
N SER A 59 10.88 5.98 -8.42
CA SER A 59 10.55 6.97 -9.44
C SER A 59 9.86 6.29 -10.63
N ALA A 60 9.13 7.07 -11.43
CA ALA A 60 8.52 6.61 -12.68
C ALA A 60 9.54 6.38 -13.82
N GLY A 61 10.85 6.42 -13.54
CA GLY A 61 11.89 6.37 -14.55
C GLY A 61 11.95 7.66 -15.40
N THR A 62 12.25 7.51 -16.69
CA THR A 62 12.36 8.65 -17.62
C THR A 62 10.98 9.17 -18.00
N VAL A 63 10.67 10.39 -17.57
CA VAL A 63 9.42 11.09 -17.92
C VAL A 63 9.66 11.97 -19.15
N PRO A 64 8.89 11.82 -20.25
CA PRO A 64 9.01 12.66 -21.44
C PRO A 64 8.80 14.15 -21.17
N ASP A 65 9.45 15.00 -21.96
CA ASP A 65 9.29 16.45 -21.86
C ASP A 65 7.83 16.89 -22.04
N GLY A 66 7.40 17.85 -21.22
CA GLY A 66 6.03 18.36 -21.20
C GLY A 66 5.05 17.51 -20.39
N GLN A 67 5.46 16.34 -19.87
CA GLN A 67 4.67 15.60 -18.90
C GLN A 67 4.95 16.07 -17.46
N SER A 68 3.95 15.96 -16.59
CA SER A 68 4.10 16.13 -15.15
C SER A 68 4.79 14.90 -14.57
N LYS A 69 5.84 15.13 -13.77
CA LYS A 69 6.53 14.06 -13.04
C LYS A 69 5.66 13.49 -11.94
N ALA A 70 4.90 14.33 -11.24
CA ALA A 70 4.00 13.87 -10.18
C ALA A 70 2.92 12.92 -10.68
N ILE A 71 2.32 13.22 -11.85
CA ILE A 71 1.33 12.33 -12.48
C ILE A 71 1.95 11.01 -12.93
N ALA A 72 3.15 11.06 -13.51
CA ALA A 72 3.87 9.85 -13.92
C ALA A 72 4.18 8.97 -12.71
N LEU A 73 4.62 9.57 -11.60
CA LEU A 73 4.86 8.88 -10.34
C LEU A 73 3.58 8.28 -9.74
N ALA A 74 2.47 9.02 -9.75
CA ALA A 74 1.19 8.50 -9.27
C ALA A 74 0.77 7.24 -10.04
N ALA A 75 0.90 7.26 -11.37
CA ALA A 75 0.65 6.08 -12.20
C ALA A 75 1.63 4.93 -11.89
N ALA A 76 2.92 5.22 -11.69
CA ALA A 76 3.94 4.24 -11.36
C ALA A 76 3.73 3.59 -9.97
N LEU A 77 3.27 4.37 -8.97
CA LEU A 77 2.91 3.84 -7.65
C LEU A 77 1.74 2.86 -7.76
N ILE A 78 0.69 3.21 -8.52
CA ILE A 78 -0.43 2.31 -8.76
C ILE A 78 0.04 1.04 -9.49
N GLN A 79 0.86 1.18 -10.52
CA GLN A 79 1.42 0.03 -11.24
C GLN A 79 2.16 -0.91 -10.29
N ARG A 80 3.05 -0.39 -9.46
CA ARG A 80 3.82 -1.18 -8.50
C ARG A 80 2.90 -1.91 -7.52
N GLU A 81 2.03 -1.17 -6.83
CA GLU A 81 1.21 -1.75 -5.75
C GLU A 81 0.14 -2.70 -6.27
N VAL A 82 -0.47 -2.40 -7.42
CA VAL A 82 -1.68 -3.11 -7.88
C VAL A 82 -1.38 -4.13 -8.99
N VAL A 83 -0.27 -3.99 -9.72
CA VAL A 83 0.08 -4.88 -10.85
C VAL A 83 1.29 -5.74 -10.51
N GLU A 84 2.34 -5.17 -9.93
CA GLU A 84 3.60 -5.89 -9.69
C GLU A 84 3.59 -6.67 -8.37
N THR A 85 3.03 -6.08 -7.30
CA THR A 85 3.04 -6.68 -5.97
C THR A 85 1.78 -7.47 -5.62
N SER A 86 0.59 -7.05 -6.10
CA SER A 86 -0.76 -7.51 -5.71
C SER A 86 -1.42 -6.65 -4.61
N TRP A 87 -2.75 -6.66 -4.59
CA TRP A 87 -3.58 -5.86 -3.67
C TRP A 87 -4.38 -6.75 -2.69
N PRO A 88 -3.73 -7.32 -1.66
CA PRO A 88 -4.38 -8.27 -0.74
C PRO A 88 -5.60 -7.73 0.01
N ALA A 89 -5.79 -6.41 0.08
CA ALA A 89 -6.92 -5.81 0.79
C ALA A 89 -8.30 -6.28 0.27
N ASN A 90 -8.40 -6.66 -1.00
CA ASN A 90 -9.62 -7.20 -1.59
C ASN A 90 -9.52 -8.70 -1.95
N ASP A 91 -8.57 -9.42 -1.35
CA ASP A 91 -8.45 -10.86 -1.52
C ASP A 91 -9.59 -11.59 -0.80
N PRO A 92 -10.26 -12.58 -1.44
CA PRO A 92 -11.24 -13.41 -0.78
C PRO A 92 -10.64 -14.24 0.36
N PHE A 93 -11.49 -14.64 1.32
CA PHE A 93 -11.10 -15.40 2.52
C PHE A 93 -10.36 -16.72 2.28
N PHE A 94 -10.29 -17.23 1.05
CA PHE A 94 -9.60 -18.46 0.68
C PHE A 94 -8.23 -18.22 0.02
N MET A 95 -7.83 -16.96 -0.18
CA MET A 95 -6.51 -16.59 -0.66
C MET A 95 -5.60 -16.23 0.53
N PRO A 96 -4.29 -16.53 0.48
CA PRO A 96 -3.38 -16.27 1.59
C PRO A 96 -3.24 -14.77 1.94
N GLY A 97 -3.39 -13.87 0.96
CA GLY A 97 -3.28 -12.43 1.18
C GLY A 97 -4.34 -11.86 2.13
N TYR A 98 -5.52 -12.52 2.24
CA TYR A 98 -6.57 -12.15 3.19
C TYR A 98 -6.10 -12.16 4.66
N ALA A 99 -5.10 -12.98 4.99
CA ALA A 99 -4.57 -13.08 6.34
C ALA A 99 -3.43 -12.06 6.63
N LEU A 100 -3.05 -11.24 5.65
CA LEU A 100 -2.11 -10.14 5.84
C LEU A 100 -2.82 -8.93 6.42
N ASP A 101 -2.15 -8.20 7.32
CA ASP A 101 -2.68 -6.97 7.92
C ASP A 101 -1.80 -5.75 7.61
N ASN A 102 -0.51 -5.85 7.92
CA ASN A 102 0.48 -4.77 7.72
C ASN A 102 0.55 -4.26 6.28
N MET A 103 0.60 -5.18 5.31
CA MET A 103 0.72 -4.84 3.89
C MET A 103 -0.55 -4.14 3.35
N PRO A 104 -1.77 -4.66 3.56
CA PRO A 104 -3.00 -3.93 3.24
C PRO A 104 -3.08 -2.54 3.88
N ASN A 105 -2.75 -2.39 5.16
CA ASN A 105 -2.78 -1.07 5.81
C ASN A 105 -1.76 -0.10 5.19
N TYR A 106 -0.55 -0.57 4.88
CA TYR A 106 0.43 0.21 4.13
C TYR A 106 -0.11 0.69 2.77
N GLN A 107 -0.72 -0.21 2.03
CA GLN A 107 -1.34 0.09 0.73
C GLN A 107 -2.52 1.05 0.84
N HIS A 108 -3.34 0.96 1.89
CA HIS A 108 -4.42 1.90 2.17
C HIS A 108 -3.88 3.32 2.39
N GLY A 109 -2.77 3.47 3.12
CA GLY A 109 -2.11 4.76 3.28
C GLY A 109 -1.66 5.37 1.94
N ILE A 110 -1.07 4.54 1.07
CA ILE A 110 -0.69 4.95 -0.30
C ILE A 110 -1.93 5.37 -1.11
N GLN A 111 -3.00 4.58 -1.06
CA GLN A 111 -4.23 4.87 -1.79
C GLN A 111 -4.89 6.17 -1.31
N GLN A 112 -4.88 6.45 -0.01
CA GLN A 112 -5.37 7.72 0.53
C GLN A 112 -4.61 8.90 -0.07
N ALA A 113 -3.27 8.83 -0.12
CA ALA A 113 -2.44 9.87 -0.72
C ALA A 113 -2.71 10.05 -2.22
N LEU A 114 -2.84 8.95 -2.96
CA LEU A 114 -3.16 8.97 -4.40
C LEU A 114 -4.55 9.55 -4.67
N ALA A 115 -5.56 9.18 -3.87
CA ALA A 115 -6.91 9.71 -3.97
C ALA A 115 -6.91 11.22 -3.69
N ARG A 116 -6.22 11.66 -2.62
CA ARG A 116 -6.04 13.08 -2.31
C ARG A 116 -5.40 13.82 -3.47
N PHE A 117 -4.30 13.30 -4.01
CA PHE A 117 -3.59 13.89 -5.13
C PHE A 117 -4.48 14.01 -6.38
N ALA A 118 -5.22 12.95 -6.73
CA ALA A 118 -6.13 12.97 -7.88
C ALA A 118 -7.27 13.99 -7.70
N ILE A 119 -7.76 14.22 -6.47
CA ILE A 119 -8.71 15.28 -6.16
C ILE A 119 -8.11 16.65 -6.50
N GLU A 120 -6.91 16.96 -6.00
CA GLU A 120 -6.28 18.27 -6.23
C GLU A 120 -5.90 18.49 -7.70
N MET A 121 -5.46 17.44 -8.38
CA MET A 121 -5.23 17.47 -9.81
C MET A 121 -6.51 17.79 -10.58
N ALA A 122 -7.64 17.14 -10.28
CA ALA A 122 -8.89 17.37 -10.99
C ALA A 122 -9.53 18.74 -10.67
N ASP A 123 -9.48 19.16 -9.41
CA ASP A 123 -10.22 20.32 -8.92
C ASP A 123 -9.44 21.64 -9.04
N GLN A 124 -8.11 21.60 -9.09
CA GLN A 124 -7.29 22.81 -9.06
C GLN A 124 -6.19 22.82 -10.11
N ILE A 125 -5.27 21.87 -10.09
CA ILE A 125 -4.02 21.95 -10.87
C ILE A 125 -4.26 21.68 -12.36
N GLY A 126 -5.11 20.71 -12.70
CA GLY A 126 -5.39 20.28 -14.07
C GLY A 126 -6.36 21.19 -14.84
N ARG A 127 -6.63 22.40 -14.34
CA ARG A 127 -7.63 23.32 -14.90
C ARG A 127 -6.93 24.57 -15.43
N ALA A 128 -7.30 24.99 -16.64
CA ALA A 128 -6.73 26.19 -17.26
C ALA A 128 -7.15 27.49 -16.53
N ARG A 129 -8.37 27.52 -15.96
CA ARG A 129 -8.90 28.63 -15.15
C ARG A 129 -9.86 28.08 -14.10
N GLY A 130 -10.07 28.81 -13.00
CA GLY A 130 -11.03 28.38 -11.95
C GLY A 130 -12.43 28.03 -12.50
N SER A 131 -12.86 28.69 -13.58
CA SER A 131 -14.14 28.45 -14.26
C SER A 131 -14.11 27.47 -15.44
N SER A 132 -12.96 26.90 -15.84
CA SER A 132 -12.91 25.91 -16.92
C SER A 132 -13.48 24.56 -16.45
N SER A 133 -13.96 23.70 -17.36
CA SER A 133 -14.31 22.33 -16.96
C SER A 133 -13.09 21.59 -16.42
N ALA A 134 -13.30 20.66 -15.49
CA ALA A 134 -12.26 19.73 -15.07
C ALA A 134 -11.86 18.86 -16.27
N ASP A 135 -10.61 18.40 -16.29
CA ASP A 135 -10.18 17.42 -17.27
C ASP A 135 -10.92 16.09 -17.06
N ASP A 136 -11.40 15.47 -18.14
CA ASP A 136 -12.21 14.25 -18.06
C ASP A 136 -11.44 13.06 -17.50
N ASP A 137 -10.15 12.91 -17.84
CA ASP A 137 -9.35 11.78 -17.35
C ASP A 137 -9.02 11.98 -15.87
N LEU A 138 -8.69 13.20 -15.44
CA LEU A 138 -8.47 13.49 -14.01
C LEU A 138 -9.75 13.32 -13.19
N THR A 139 -10.90 13.72 -13.72
CA THR A 139 -12.21 13.53 -13.07
C THR A 139 -12.51 12.05 -12.87
N LYS A 140 -12.24 11.21 -13.87
CA LYS A 140 -12.40 9.75 -13.79
C LYS A 140 -11.39 9.13 -12.82
N ALA A 141 -10.11 9.50 -12.92
CA ALA A 141 -9.06 9.01 -12.02
C ALA A 141 -9.40 9.30 -10.55
N ARG A 142 -9.86 10.51 -10.25
CA ARG A 142 -10.36 10.89 -8.93
C ARG A 142 -11.48 9.96 -8.45
N GLY A 143 -12.49 9.73 -9.28
CA GLY A 143 -13.63 8.89 -8.93
C GLY A 143 -13.25 7.43 -8.70
N LEU A 144 -12.30 6.91 -9.48
CA LEU A 144 -11.80 5.53 -9.39
C LEU A 144 -10.87 5.32 -8.18
N LEU A 145 -10.02 6.29 -7.87
CA LEU A 145 -9.12 6.22 -6.71
C LEU A 145 -9.85 6.41 -5.39
N ASN A 146 -10.97 7.14 -5.36
CA ASN A 146 -11.74 7.38 -4.13
C ASN A 146 -12.66 6.22 -3.73
N GLN A 147 -12.48 5.04 -4.34
CA GLN A 147 -13.29 3.86 -4.11
C GLN A 147 -12.67 3.03 -2.99
N ALA A 148 -13.51 2.32 -2.24
CA ALA A 148 -13.08 1.56 -1.08
C ALA A 148 -12.02 0.51 -1.48
N PRO A 149 -10.96 0.34 -0.69
CA PRO A 149 -9.80 -0.49 -1.06
C PRO A 149 -10.02 -2.00 -0.88
N ASP A 150 -11.09 -2.40 -0.19
CA ASP A 150 -11.43 -3.77 0.18
C ASP A 150 -12.57 -4.37 -0.68
N LEU A 151 -12.96 -3.70 -1.77
CA LEU A 151 -14.02 -4.16 -2.66
C LEU A 151 -13.53 -5.36 -3.46
N TRP A 152 -13.91 -6.55 -3.01
CA TRP A 152 -13.71 -7.81 -3.74
C TRP A 152 -14.92 -8.18 -4.62
N TYR A 153 -16.11 -7.63 -4.32
CA TYR A 153 -17.37 -7.85 -5.03
C TYR A 153 -18.22 -6.58 -5.12
N VAL A 154 -18.82 -6.32 -6.28
CA VAL A 154 -19.76 -5.20 -6.47
C VAL A 154 -21.18 -5.74 -6.75
N SER A 155 -22.19 -5.06 -6.19
CA SER A 155 -23.60 -5.42 -6.34
C SER A 155 -23.98 -5.57 -7.83
N GLY A 156 -24.37 -6.79 -8.23
CA GLY A 156 -24.67 -7.13 -9.62
C GLY A 156 -23.88 -8.32 -10.18
N GLY A 157 -22.99 -8.94 -9.39
CA GLY A 157 -22.32 -10.19 -9.78
C GLY A 157 -21.01 -10.03 -10.54
N SER A 158 -20.57 -8.79 -10.80
CA SER A 158 -19.35 -8.54 -11.56
C SER A 158 -18.13 -8.47 -10.64
N ILE A 159 -17.21 -9.43 -10.81
CA ILE A 159 -15.87 -9.40 -10.22
C ILE A 159 -15.00 -8.33 -10.92
N ALA A 160 -15.41 -7.85 -12.10
CA ALA A 160 -14.68 -6.87 -12.91
C ALA A 160 -14.69 -5.43 -12.36
N ALA A 161 -15.30 -5.18 -11.20
CA ALA A 161 -15.34 -3.86 -10.56
C ALA A 161 -14.69 -3.85 -9.16
N ASN A 162 -13.85 -4.85 -8.86
CA ASN A 162 -13.08 -4.89 -7.63
C ASN A 162 -12.08 -3.71 -7.54
N SER A 163 -11.58 -3.39 -6.35
CA SER A 163 -10.68 -2.24 -6.11
C SER A 163 -9.48 -2.22 -7.05
N GLU A 164 -8.84 -3.38 -7.27
CA GLU A 164 -7.73 -3.51 -8.23
C GLU A 164 -8.09 -3.01 -9.62
N THR A 165 -9.25 -3.42 -10.16
CA THR A 165 -9.64 -3.05 -11.52
C THR A 165 -9.87 -1.54 -11.62
N GLN A 166 -10.45 -0.94 -10.58
CA GLN A 166 -10.68 0.49 -10.52
C GLN A 166 -9.36 1.27 -10.46
N TYR A 167 -8.40 0.82 -9.65
CA TYR A 167 -7.09 1.46 -9.56
C TYR A 167 -6.27 1.28 -10.85
N LYS A 168 -6.32 0.09 -11.48
CA LYS A 168 -5.73 -0.15 -12.81
C LYS A 168 -6.32 0.80 -13.86
N GLU A 169 -7.63 1.04 -13.84
CA GLU A 169 -8.25 2.02 -14.74
C GLU A 169 -7.78 3.45 -14.41
N ALA A 170 -7.71 3.83 -13.12
CA ALA A 170 -7.23 5.15 -12.72
C ALA A 170 -5.81 5.42 -13.23
N MET A 171 -4.91 4.44 -13.13
CA MET A 171 -3.56 4.50 -13.68
C MET A 171 -3.56 4.83 -15.18
N VAL A 172 -4.42 4.16 -15.96
CA VAL A 172 -4.56 4.43 -17.40
C VAL A 172 -5.06 5.84 -17.66
N ARG A 173 -6.03 6.35 -16.86
CA ARG A 173 -6.53 7.72 -16.97
C ARG A 173 -5.44 8.76 -16.66
N LEU A 174 -4.67 8.56 -15.60
CA LEU A 174 -3.54 9.43 -15.26
C LEU A 174 -2.48 9.48 -16.38
N ALA A 175 -2.10 8.32 -16.93
CA ALA A 175 -1.15 8.24 -18.05
C ALA A 175 -1.69 8.91 -19.33
N SER A 176 -2.99 8.75 -19.63
CA SER A 176 -3.67 9.42 -20.74
C SER A 176 -3.66 10.94 -20.58
N TYR A 177 -4.00 11.45 -19.40
CA TYR A 177 -3.90 12.88 -19.08
C TYR A 177 -2.48 13.39 -19.31
N ASN A 178 -1.46 12.68 -18.79
CA ASN A 178 -0.07 13.12 -18.92
C ASN A 178 0.40 13.17 -20.38
N THR A 179 -0.01 12.19 -21.18
CA THR A 179 0.26 12.16 -22.63
C THR A 179 -0.39 13.36 -23.34
N ARG A 180 -1.63 13.70 -22.98
CA ARG A 180 -2.33 14.88 -23.53
C ARG A 180 -1.71 16.19 -23.06
N LEU A 181 -1.19 16.24 -21.83
CA LEU A 181 -0.50 17.41 -21.28
C LEU A 181 0.74 17.74 -22.11
N ALA A 182 1.59 16.75 -22.39
CA ALA A 182 2.77 16.94 -23.25
C ALA A 182 2.42 17.37 -24.68
N ALA A 183 1.25 16.98 -25.18
CA ALA A 183 0.73 17.40 -26.48
C ALA A 183 0.05 18.78 -26.47
N GLY A 184 0.02 19.49 -25.34
CA GLY A 184 -0.68 20.77 -25.19
C GLY A 184 -2.21 20.67 -25.26
N LYS A 185 -2.77 19.47 -25.06
CA LYS A 185 -4.21 19.16 -25.13
C LYS A 185 -4.88 19.03 -23.76
N ALA A 186 -4.11 19.19 -22.68
CA ALA A 186 -4.60 19.25 -21.31
C ALA A 186 -3.93 20.42 -20.61
N ALA A 187 -4.59 20.98 -19.61
CA ALA A 187 -4.05 22.09 -18.83
C ALA A 187 -3.34 21.56 -17.58
N PHE A 188 -2.27 22.24 -17.18
CA PHE A 188 -1.60 22.09 -15.90
C PHE A 188 -1.16 23.49 -15.47
N GLU A 189 -1.61 23.93 -14.30
CA GLU A 189 -1.47 25.30 -13.86
C GLU A 189 -0.61 25.36 -12.58
N PRO A 190 0.72 25.56 -12.72
CA PRO A 190 1.67 25.57 -11.62
C PRO A 190 1.65 26.92 -10.89
N ARG A 191 0.61 27.16 -10.09
CA ARG A 191 0.43 28.40 -9.33
C ARG A 191 0.60 28.21 -7.82
N SER A 192 1.08 29.25 -7.15
CA SER A 192 1.29 29.22 -5.70
C SER A 192 0.01 28.92 -4.91
N ASP A 193 -1.15 29.45 -5.31
CA ASP A 193 -2.42 29.20 -4.61
C ASP A 193 -2.93 27.76 -4.78
N ASN A 194 -2.78 27.17 -5.97
CA ASN A 194 -3.06 25.75 -6.19
C ASN A 194 -2.14 24.87 -5.32
N LEU A 195 -0.86 25.23 -5.23
CA LEU A 195 0.11 24.52 -4.41
C LEU A 195 -0.23 24.62 -2.92
N ILE A 196 -0.56 25.81 -2.43
CA ILE A 196 -0.99 26.06 -1.05
C ILE A 196 -2.19 25.18 -0.70
N SER A 197 -3.26 25.19 -1.51
CA SER A 197 -4.44 24.39 -1.22
C SER A 197 -4.14 22.88 -1.25
N THR A 198 -3.23 22.44 -2.12
CA THR A 198 -2.76 21.05 -2.15
C THR A 198 -2.06 20.69 -0.84
N LEU A 199 -1.12 21.53 -0.40
CA LEU A 199 -0.43 21.36 0.87
C LEU A 199 -1.41 21.35 2.05
N ASP A 200 -2.30 22.31 2.15
CA ASP A 200 -3.25 22.42 3.26
C ASP A 200 -4.10 21.17 3.44
N ARG A 201 -4.47 20.49 2.34
CA ARG A 201 -5.24 19.25 2.41
C ARG A 201 -4.40 18.05 2.78
N ILE A 202 -3.16 17.97 2.28
CA ILE A 202 -2.20 16.96 2.75
C ILE A 202 -1.93 17.17 4.25
N GLY A 203 -1.75 18.42 4.70
CA GLY A 203 -1.59 18.77 6.10
C GLY A 203 -2.75 18.33 6.99
N LYS A 204 -4.00 18.39 6.47
CA LYS A 204 -5.18 17.83 7.16
C LYS A 204 -5.14 16.31 7.26
N ASP A 205 -4.75 15.62 6.20
CA ASP A 205 -4.60 14.15 6.22
C ASP A 205 -3.50 13.73 7.21
N LEU A 206 -2.37 14.44 7.24
CA LEU A 206 -1.33 14.23 8.27
C LEU A 206 -1.85 14.55 9.67
N GLY A 207 -2.65 15.60 9.84
CA GLY A 207 -3.29 15.91 11.12
C GLY A 207 -4.19 14.77 11.61
N ALA A 208 -4.97 14.16 10.72
CA ALA A 208 -5.80 13.00 11.05
C ALA A 208 -4.95 11.77 11.41
N ALA A 209 -3.88 11.50 10.66
CA ALA A 209 -2.92 10.43 10.96
C ALA A 209 -2.21 10.63 12.31
N SER A 210 -1.84 11.88 12.65
CA SER A 210 -1.29 12.23 13.96
C SER A 210 -2.29 11.96 15.08
N ASN A 211 -3.56 12.28 14.87
CA ASN A 211 -4.61 12.04 15.87
C ASN A 211 -4.87 10.54 16.07
N ALA A 212 -4.75 9.74 15.01
CA ALA A 212 -4.85 8.28 15.13
C ALA A 212 -3.70 7.70 15.96
N ILE A 213 -2.47 8.20 15.78
CA ILE A 213 -1.32 7.83 16.64
C ILE A 213 -1.59 8.19 18.10
N ASP A 214 -2.01 9.43 18.35
CA ASP A 214 -2.27 9.94 19.70
C ASP A 214 -3.34 9.10 20.42
N GLN A 215 -4.46 8.86 19.74
CA GLN A 215 -5.55 8.05 20.26
C GLN A 215 -5.12 6.61 20.59
N GLU A 216 -4.30 5.98 19.73
CA GLU A 216 -3.83 4.61 19.94
C GLU A 216 -2.85 4.53 21.13
N ILE A 217 -1.96 5.52 21.26
CA ILE A 217 -1.05 5.61 22.41
C ILE A 217 -1.83 5.85 23.71
N ASP A 218 -2.79 6.77 23.71
CA ASP A 218 -3.55 7.14 24.92
C ASP A 218 -4.41 5.98 25.45
N LEU A 219 -4.96 5.15 24.56
CA LEU A 219 -5.87 4.08 24.93
C LEU A 219 -5.17 2.75 25.25
N TYR A 220 -4.10 2.42 24.54
CA TYR A 220 -3.53 1.06 24.53
C TYR A 220 -2.02 0.98 24.82
N SER A 221 -1.35 2.11 25.07
CA SER A 221 0.11 2.05 25.30
C SER A 221 0.50 1.26 26.56
N GLY A 222 1.44 0.33 26.39
CA GLY A 222 1.90 -0.59 27.44
C GLY A 222 1.11 -1.91 27.50
N ASP A 223 0.15 -2.13 26.60
CA ASP A 223 -0.46 -3.44 26.42
C ASP A 223 0.54 -4.44 25.84
N TRP A 224 0.55 -5.66 26.40
CA TRP A 224 1.48 -6.72 25.98
C TRP A 224 1.21 -7.24 24.56
N PHE A 225 -0.02 -7.07 24.05
CA PHE A 225 -0.44 -7.48 22.71
C PHE A 225 -1.35 -6.41 22.13
N ASP A 226 -0.81 -5.62 21.19
CA ASP A 226 -1.52 -4.56 20.48
C ASP A 226 -1.38 -4.79 18.97
N PHE A 227 -2.41 -5.39 18.38
CA PHE A 227 -2.53 -5.63 16.94
C PHE A 227 -3.26 -4.48 16.20
N GLN A 228 -3.46 -3.35 16.87
CA GLN A 228 -4.03 -2.14 16.26
C GLN A 228 -2.92 -1.11 16.03
N ALA A 229 -1.90 -1.09 16.89
CA ALA A 229 -0.71 -0.28 16.71
C ALA A 229 0.01 -0.53 15.38
N ASP A 230 0.14 -1.78 14.94
CA ASP A 230 0.71 -2.08 13.63
C ASP A 230 -0.16 -1.55 12.49
N ASN A 231 -1.48 -1.66 12.59
CA ASN A 231 -2.41 -1.09 11.60
C ASN A 231 -2.26 0.42 11.46
N VAL A 232 -2.25 1.15 12.57
CA VAL A 232 -1.99 2.60 12.60
C VAL A 232 -0.61 2.93 12.03
N PHE A 233 0.41 2.19 12.45
CA PHE A 233 1.80 2.40 12.01
C PHE A 233 1.96 2.23 10.50
N TYR A 234 1.45 1.13 9.94
CA TYR A 234 1.61 0.83 8.52
C TYR A 234 0.75 1.72 7.64
N TYR A 235 -0.48 2.06 8.05
CA TYR A 235 -1.28 3.06 7.35
C TYR A 235 -0.54 4.40 7.25
N ASN A 236 -0.03 4.90 8.37
CA ASN A 236 0.72 6.16 8.40
C ASN A 236 2.03 6.07 7.62
N LYS A 237 2.72 4.93 7.67
CA LYS A 237 3.93 4.67 6.87
C LYS A 237 3.64 4.84 5.38
N GLY A 238 2.55 4.24 4.89
CA GLY A 238 2.13 4.33 3.48
C GLY A 238 1.70 5.74 3.08
N LEU A 239 0.94 6.41 3.95
CA LEU A 239 0.49 7.78 3.73
C LEU A 239 1.68 8.76 3.62
N LEU A 240 2.63 8.68 4.55
CA LEU A 240 3.85 9.50 4.53
C LEU A 240 4.70 9.18 3.30
N TYR A 241 4.88 7.90 2.99
CA TYR A 241 5.67 7.45 1.85
C TYR A 241 5.14 8.02 0.53
N ALA A 242 3.86 7.80 0.23
CA ALA A 242 3.27 8.24 -1.03
C ALA A 242 3.22 9.77 -1.13
N ASN A 243 2.83 10.48 -0.07
CA ASN A 243 2.84 11.95 -0.07
C ASN A 243 4.25 12.50 -0.28
N ALA A 244 5.28 11.93 0.37
CA ALA A 244 6.65 12.37 0.20
C ALA A 244 7.11 12.28 -1.26
N LEU A 245 6.86 11.14 -1.91
CA LEU A 245 7.25 10.95 -3.31
C LEU A 245 6.42 11.84 -4.24
N LEU A 246 5.10 11.91 -4.04
CA LEU A 246 4.22 12.77 -4.85
C LEU A 246 4.66 14.23 -4.75
N LEU A 247 4.95 14.73 -3.54
CA LEU A 247 5.45 16.09 -3.32
C LEU A 247 6.86 16.29 -3.87
N ARG A 248 7.74 15.28 -3.80
CA ARG A 248 9.07 15.36 -4.44
C ARG A 248 8.96 15.64 -5.93
N ASP A 249 8.12 14.89 -6.62
CA ASP A 249 7.97 15.02 -8.07
C ASP A 249 7.10 16.24 -8.43
N LEU A 250 6.09 16.58 -7.63
CA LEU A 250 5.30 17.80 -7.78
C LEU A 250 6.15 19.06 -7.59
N GLY A 251 7.11 19.03 -6.67
CA GLY A 251 8.08 20.11 -6.50
C GLY A 251 8.93 20.36 -7.75
N THR A 252 9.16 19.34 -8.58
CA THR A 252 9.78 19.52 -9.89
C THR A 252 8.84 20.21 -10.87
N ASP A 253 7.57 19.82 -10.87
CA ASP A 253 6.53 20.44 -11.72
C ASP A 253 6.27 21.91 -11.31
N PHE A 254 6.48 22.25 -10.03
CA PHE A 254 6.33 23.60 -9.45
C PHE A 254 7.68 24.31 -9.20
N LYS A 255 8.76 23.89 -9.85
CA LYS A 255 10.12 24.37 -9.56
C LYS A 255 10.25 25.89 -9.62
N SER A 256 9.61 26.56 -10.59
CA SER A 256 9.63 28.02 -10.72
C SER A 256 8.99 28.69 -9.51
N VAL A 257 7.78 28.26 -9.11
CA VAL A 257 7.05 28.79 -7.95
C VAL A 257 7.87 28.64 -6.67
N LEU A 258 8.44 27.45 -6.44
CA LEU A 258 9.26 27.19 -5.25
C LEU A 258 10.54 28.05 -5.22
N ALA A 259 11.16 28.27 -6.38
CA ALA A 259 12.35 29.10 -6.48
C ALA A 259 12.03 30.58 -6.27
N GLU A 260 10.97 31.09 -6.89
CA GLU A 260 10.53 32.49 -6.78
C GLU A 260 10.14 32.86 -5.34
N ARG A 261 9.51 31.92 -4.61
CA ARG A 261 9.11 32.12 -3.21
C ARG A 261 10.21 31.80 -2.19
N GLY A 262 11.37 31.31 -2.63
CA GLY A 262 12.44 30.89 -1.71
C GLY A 262 12.09 29.68 -0.85
N ALA A 263 11.13 28.86 -1.27
CA ALA A 263 10.56 27.76 -0.49
C ALA A 263 11.31 26.42 -0.65
N ALA A 264 12.24 26.31 -1.61
CA ALA A 264 12.89 25.05 -1.99
C ALA A 264 13.56 24.31 -0.81
N ASN A 265 14.29 25.02 0.05
CA ASN A 265 14.96 24.38 1.20
C ASN A 265 13.96 23.81 2.23
N VAL A 266 12.86 24.50 2.48
CA VAL A 266 11.82 24.03 3.42
C VAL A 266 11.07 22.85 2.81
N TRP A 267 10.83 22.89 1.49
CA TRP A 267 10.21 21.82 0.72
C TRP A 267 10.99 20.50 0.82
N GLU A 268 12.31 20.55 0.58
CA GLU A 268 13.18 19.38 0.68
C GLU A 268 13.21 18.81 2.11
N ARG A 269 13.26 19.67 3.13
CA ARG A 269 13.22 19.23 4.53
C ARG A 269 11.88 18.59 4.92
N MET A 270 10.77 19.12 4.43
CA MET A 270 9.44 18.54 4.63
C MET A 270 9.39 17.12 4.07
N ILE A 271 9.83 16.92 2.82
CA ILE A 271 9.89 15.60 2.19
C ILE A 271 10.80 14.67 2.98
N ALA A 272 11.99 15.13 3.38
CA ALA A 272 12.92 14.32 4.18
C ALA A 272 12.29 13.86 5.51
N SER A 273 11.54 14.73 6.20
CA SER A 273 10.82 14.36 7.42
C SER A 273 9.74 13.31 7.19
N MET A 274 8.98 13.43 6.10
CA MET A 274 8.01 12.40 5.75
C MET A 274 8.70 11.05 5.49
N LEU A 275 9.82 11.06 4.76
CA LEU A 275 10.58 9.85 4.45
C LEU A 275 11.23 9.24 5.70
N GLU A 276 11.71 10.02 6.66
CA GLU A 276 12.22 9.50 7.94
C GLU A 276 11.15 8.71 8.71
N GLY A 277 9.90 9.20 8.75
CA GLY A 277 8.78 8.44 9.34
C GLY A 277 8.33 7.25 8.48
N ALA A 278 8.37 7.39 7.15
CA ALA A 278 7.95 6.36 6.20
C ALA A 278 8.95 5.19 6.07
N THR A 279 10.22 5.38 6.41
CA THR A 279 11.28 4.37 6.27
C THR A 279 11.65 3.68 7.58
N LEU A 280 10.89 3.92 8.65
CA LEU A 280 11.00 3.14 9.89
C LEU A 280 10.66 1.66 9.61
N GLN A 281 11.54 0.76 10.05
CA GLN A 281 11.44 -0.70 9.81
C GLN A 281 11.61 -1.48 11.12
N PRO A 282 10.68 -1.36 12.08
CA PRO A 282 10.71 -2.21 13.25
C PRO A 282 10.44 -3.67 12.84
N LEU A 283 11.07 -4.63 13.54
CA LEU A 283 10.78 -6.06 13.33
C LEU A 283 9.35 -6.42 13.76
N VAL A 284 8.90 -5.76 14.83
CA VAL A 284 7.55 -5.84 15.37
C VAL A 284 7.19 -4.45 15.83
N VAL A 285 5.99 -3.97 15.49
CA VAL A 285 5.48 -2.69 15.99
C VAL A 285 5.14 -2.87 17.46
N ILE A 286 5.62 -1.93 18.27
CA ILE A 286 5.44 -1.93 19.72
C ILE A 286 4.95 -0.55 20.11
N ASN A 287 3.84 -0.52 20.85
CA ASN A 287 3.21 0.65 21.43
C ASN A 287 3.47 0.67 22.95
N GLY A 288 4.74 0.70 23.35
CA GLY A 288 5.10 0.76 24.77
C GLY A 288 4.62 2.06 25.43
N SER A 289 4.41 2.06 26.75
CA SER A 289 4.11 3.33 27.45
C SER A 289 5.22 4.35 27.20
N PRO A 290 4.93 5.66 26.99
CA PRO A 290 5.95 6.66 26.65
C PRO A 290 7.10 6.80 27.66
N ASN A 291 6.89 6.37 28.91
CA ASN A 291 7.89 6.36 29.99
C ASN A 291 8.45 4.95 30.30
N ALA A 292 8.20 3.97 29.43
CA ALA A 292 8.66 2.60 29.64
C ALA A 292 10.20 2.50 29.57
N LEU A 293 10.77 1.63 30.40
CA LEU A 293 12.22 1.41 30.44
C LEU A 293 12.72 0.50 29.31
N VAL A 294 11.88 -0.44 28.86
CA VAL A 294 12.29 -1.56 27.99
C VAL A 294 11.43 -1.72 26.74
N GLU A 295 10.24 -1.14 26.71
CA GLU A 295 9.32 -1.23 25.56
C GLU A 295 9.40 0.06 24.74
N PRO A 296 9.92 0.02 23.49
CA PRO A 296 9.92 1.21 22.64
C PRO A 296 8.49 1.58 22.24
N ASN A 297 8.25 2.87 22.00
CA ASN A 297 7.02 3.33 21.39
C ASN A 297 7.28 3.77 19.94
N HIS A 298 7.02 2.87 19.00
CA HIS A 298 7.24 3.11 17.58
C HIS A 298 6.23 4.10 16.99
N LEU A 299 5.00 4.12 17.52
CA LEU A 299 3.98 5.10 17.13
C LEU A 299 4.42 6.52 17.49
N ALA A 300 4.94 6.73 18.69
CA ALA A 300 5.47 8.02 19.13
C ALA A 300 6.68 8.46 18.28
N ALA A 301 7.57 7.52 17.94
CA ALA A 301 8.71 7.80 17.06
C ALA A 301 8.26 8.21 15.66
N GLN A 302 7.30 7.51 15.06
CA GLN A 302 6.72 7.87 13.76
C GLN A 302 5.95 9.20 13.83
N GLY A 303 5.19 9.40 14.91
CA GLY A 303 4.41 10.60 15.18
C GLY A 303 5.28 11.86 15.28
N PHE A 304 6.49 11.76 15.85
CA PHE A 304 7.46 12.86 15.87
C PHE A 304 7.82 13.33 14.45
N TYR A 305 8.18 12.42 13.55
CA TYR A 305 8.54 12.77 12.17
C TYR A 305 7.35 13.31 11.38
N LEU A 306 6.18 12.71 11.58
CA LEU A 306 4.93 13.17 10.99
C LEU A 306 4.60 14.60 11.42
N LEU A 307 4.64 14.89 12.72
CA LEU A 307 4.35 16.23 13.26
C LEU A 307 5.38 17.26 12.78
N ARG A 308 6.65 16.88 12.68
CA ARG A 308 7.71 17.72 12.12
C ARG A 308 7.45 18.04 10.64
N ALA A 309 7.07 17.05 9.84
CA ALA A 309 6.70 17.26 8.44
C ALA A 309 5.48 18.17 8.30
N ARG A 310 4.45 17.98 9.14
CA ARG A 310 3.26 18.85 9.16
C ARG A 310 3.60 20.29 9.52
N THR A 311 4.45 20.51 10.51
CA THR A 311 4.90 21.86 10.90
C THR A 311 5.63 22.55 9.75
N GLN A 312 6.51 21.81 9.05
CA GLN A 312 7.24 22.32 7.88
C GLN A 312 6.30 22.60 6.70
N LEU A 313 5.21 21.84 6.55
CA LEU A 313 4.17 22.10 5.57
C LEU A 313 3.41 23.40 5.89
N GLU A 314 3.04 23.63 7.15
CA GLU A 314 2.38 24.88 7.58
C GLU A 314 3.30 26.09 7.34
N GLU A 315 4.59 25.98 7.65
CA GLU A 315 5.62 27.00 7.32
C GLU A 315 5.70 27.25 5.81
N LEU A 316 5.63 26.21 4.98
CA LEU A 316 5.63 26.33 3.51
C LEU A 316 4.41 27.09 3.00
N THR A 317 3.22 26.79 3.51
CA THR A 317 2.01 27.53 3.15
C THR A 317 2.18 29.03 3.44
N ASP A 318 2.73 29.38 4.61
CA ASP A 318 3.00 30.79 4.98
C ASP A 318 4.04 31.46 4.08
N ILE A 319 5.07 30.75 3.63
CA ILE A 319 6.08 31.26 2.70
C ILE A 319 5.47 31.50 1.32
N LEU A 320 4.66 30.57 0.82
CA LEU A 320 4.04 30.65 -0.50
C LEU A 320 3.01 31.77 -0.63
N GLN A 321 2.42 32.21 0.50
CA GLN A 321 1.45 33.31 0.55
C GLN A 321 2.08 34.70 0.45
N LYS A 322 3.37 34.85 0.81
CA LYS A 322 4.11 36.12 0.78
C LYS A 322 4.66 36.39 -0.61
#